data_AF-X1VNK3-F1
#
_entry.id   AF-X1VNK3-F1
#
_cell.length_a   1.000
_cell.length_b   1.000
_cell.length_c   1.000
_cell.angle_alpha   90.00
_cell.angle_beta   90.00
_cell.angle_gamma   90.00
#
_symmetry.space_group_name_H-M   'P 1'
#
loop_
_entity.id
_entity.type
_entity.pdbx_description
1 polymer ?
#
loop_
_entity_poly.entity_id
_entity_poly.type
_entity_poly.pdbx_seq_one_letter_code
_entity_poly.pdbx_strand_id
1 'polypeptide(L)'
;MRKIKSQSLAQLLLQLRFTPENKRRTQLDAAEELYAVVDSEKEYPFEFVFFRITGFHPKGSAAEELIKGDELLDDLRIFISKLSGRLARPVAEQSQKIYTIEELAETLAVSTKTIHRWREQGLIARKFIFDDGKRRFGFLQSTVDKFLKANPDLATKAKRYSRMTDKQKQQIIKQ
;
A
#
# COMPACT_ATOMS: atom_id res chain seq x y z
N MET A 1 -7.28 17.69 6.04
CA MET A 1 -6.34 16.71 5.43
C MET A 1 -5.47 16.13 6.54
N ARG A 2 -5.47 14.81 6.77
CA ARG A 2 -4.60 14.19 7.78
C ARG A 2 -3.13 14.44 7.43
N LYS A 3 -2.34 14.84 8.42
CA LYS A 3 -0.89 15.10 8.30
C LYS A 3 -0.14 13.91 8.88
N ILE A 4 1.07 13.70 8.37
CA ILE A 4 2.01 12.75 8.96
C ILE A 4 2.46 13.38 10.29
N LYS A 5 2.41 12.62 11.38
CA LYS A 5 2.81 13.08 12.72
C LYS A 5 4.33 13.14 12.86
N SER A 6 5.04 12.10 12.43
CA SER A 6 6.51 12.08 12.46
C SER A 6 7.07 13.12 11.50
N GLN A 7 7.84 14.05 12.06
CA GLN A 7 8.48 15.11 11.29
C GLN A 7 9.49 14.52 10.29
N SER A 8 10.23 13.49 10.70
CA SER A 8 11.22 12.80 9.89
C SER A 8 10.59 12.09 8.69
N LEU A 9 9.45 11.41 8.88
CA LEU A 9 8.74 10.78 7.75
C LEU A 9 8.08 11.82 6.82
N ALA A 10 7.58 12.93 7.38
CA ALA A 10 7.05 14.04 6.58
C ALA A 10 8.14 14.69 5.71
N GLN A 11 9.35 14.85 6.25
CA GLN A 11 10.50 15.36 5.54
C GLN A 11 10.96 14.42 4.43
N LEU A 12 10.99 13.11 4.69
CA LEU A 12 11.26 12.09 3.67
C LEU A 12 10.30 12.24 2.49
N LEU A 13 8.99 12.35 2.75
CA LEU A 13 7.98 12.52 1.69
C LEU A 13 8.18 13.80 0.84
N LEU A 14 8.74 14.85 1.44
CA LEU A 14 9.09 16.08 0.73
C LEU A 14 10.32 15.87 -0.16
N GLN A 15 11.37 15.24 0.37
CA GLN A 15 12.60 14.92 -0.37
C GLN A 15 12.34 14.01 -1.57
N LEU A 16 11.42 13.05 -1.43
CA LEU A 16 11.07 12.16 -2.53
C LEU A 16 10.50 12.89 -3.76
N ARG A 17 10.01 14.13 -3.63
CA ARG A 17 9.53 14.92 -4.77
C ARG A 17 10.63 15.19 -5.81
N PHE A 18 11.88 15.23 -5.39
CA PHE A 18 13.05 15.44 -6.25
C PHE A 18 13.67 14.13 -6.74
N THR A 19 13.17 12.98 -6.28
CA THR A 19 13.65 11.66 -6.67
C THR A 19 13.06 11.24 -8.02
N PRO A 20 13.85 10.63 -8.93
CA PRO A 20 13.35 10.11 -10.20
C PRO A 20 12.12 9.21 -10.02
N GLU A 21 11.19 9.24 -10.97
CA GLU A 21 9.91 8.55 -10.85
C GLU A 21 10.06 7.04 -10.61
N ASN A 22 10.98 6.38 -11.30
CA ASN A 22 11.23 4.94 -11.10
C ASN A 22 11.63 4.62 -9.66
N LYS A 23 12.51 5.43 -9.06
CA LYS A 23 12.93 5.26 -7.66
C LYS A 23 11.78 5.55 -6.69
N ARG A 24 10.96 6.57 -6.96
CA ARG A 24 9.76 6.85 -6.17
C ARG A 24 8.76 5.69 -6.17
N ARG A 25 8.65 4.95 -7.28
CA ARG A 25 7.80 3.75 -7.37
C ARG A 25 8.35 2.62 -6.51
N THR A 26 9.64 2.33 -6.59
CA THR A 26 10.27 1.33 -5.71
C THR A 26 10.09 1.67 -4.24
N GLN A 27 10.23 2.95 -3.87
CA GLN A 27 10.00 3.42 -2.50
C GLN A 27 8.53 3.33 -2.07
N LEU A 28 7.59 3.51 -3.01
CA LEU A 28 6.17 3.29 -2.75
C LEU A 28 5.91 1.82 -2.44
N ASP A 29 6.43 0.91 -3.27
CA ASP A 29 6.30 -0.54 -3.05
C ASP A 29 6.94 -0.95 -1.70
N ALA A 30 8.13 -0.43 -1.40
CA ALA A 30 8.82 -0.68 -0.14
C ALA A 30 8.07 -0.15 1.09
N ALA A 31 7.41 1.02 0.98
CA ALA A 31 6.57 1.56 2.04
C ALA A 31 5.34 0.68 2.30
N GLU A 32 4.76 0.06 1.26
CA GLU A 32 3.65 -0.89 1.42
C GLU A 32 4.09 -2.18 2.11
N GLU A 33 5.27 -2.69 1.76
CA GLU A 33 5.84 -3.87 2.41
C GLU A 33 6.21 -3.59 3.86
N LEU A 34 6.74 -2.40 4.15
CA LEU A 34 6.98 -1.96 5.52
C LEU A 34 5.67 -1.92 6.32
N TYR A 35 4.63 -1.29 5.78
CA TYR A 35 3.33 -1.22 6.44
C TYR A 35 2.80 -2.62 6.81
N ALA A 36 2.98 -3.62 5.94
CA ALA A 36 2.49 -4.98 6.18
C ALA A 36 3.23 -5.74 7.29
N VAL A 37 4.45 -5.33 7.66
CA VAL A 37 5.26 -6.01 8.68
C VAL A 37 5.35 -5.24 10.00
N VAL A 38 4.92 -3.98 10.03
CA VAL A 38 4.92 -3.14 11.23
C VAL A 38 3.84 -3.62 12.19
N ASP A 39 4.28 -3.96 13.39
CA ASP A 39 3.46 -4.26 14.56
C ASP A 39 3.07 -2.96 15.28
N SER A 40 1.77 -2.77 15.56
CA SER A 40 1.26 -1.57 16.23
C SER A 40 1.74 -1.40 17.68
N GLU A 41 2.10 -2.50 18.35
CA GLU A 41 2.49 -2.47 19.77
C GLU A 41 3.98 -2.21 19.98
N LYS A 42 4.77 -2.16 18.90
CA LYS A 42 6.23 -1.98 18.95
C LYS A 42 6.64 -0.58 18.59
N GLU A 43 7.84 -0.19 19.00
CA GLU A 43 8.48 1.05 18.58
C GLU A 43 9.57 0.76 17.55
N TYR A 44 9.67 1.62 16.54
CA TYR A 44 10.62 1.48 15.46
C TYR A 44 11.49 2.73 15.36
N PRO A 45 12.82 2.59 15.28
CA PRO A 45 13.69 3.73 15.01
C PRO A 45 13.44 4.24 13.58
N PHE A 46 13.47 5.56 13.41
CA PHE A 46 13.32 6.19 12.11
C PHE A 46 14.38 5.71 11.12
N GLU A 47 15.60 5.41 11.59
CA GLU A 47 16.64 4.77 10.78
C GLU A 47 16.14 3.51 10.06
N PHE A 48 15.47 2.62 10.79
CA PHE A 48 14.91 1.39 10.24
C PHE A 48 13.83 1.70 9.21
N VAL A 49 12.91 2.62 9.52
CA VAL A 49 11.83 3.03 8.60
C VAL A 49 12.40 3.63 7.32
N PHE A 50 13.36 4.55 7.44
CA PHE A 50 14.02 5.21 6.32
C PHE A 50 14.79 4.21 5.47
N PHE A 51 15.54 3.30 6.08
CA PHE A 51 16.25 2.23 5.36
C PHE A 51 15.31 1.30 4.63
N ARG A 52 14.22 0.88 5.27
CA ARG A 52 13.22 0.00 4.64
C ARG A 52 12.52 0.65 3.45
N ILE A 53 12.30 1.97 3.47
CA ILE A 53 11.67 2.69 2.36
C ILE A 53 12.68 3.01 1.26
N THR A 54 13.88 3.49 1.61
CA THR A 54 14.81 4.09 0.65
C THR A 54 15.98 3.20 0.25
N GLY A 55 16.32 2.20 1.07
CA GLY A 55 17.53 1.37 0.93
C GLY A 55 18.82 2.04 1.42
N PHE A 56 18.74 3.25 1.97
CA PHE A 56 19.89 4.01 2.48
C PHE A 56 19.75 4.26 3.97
N HIS A 57 20.86 4.53 4.66
CA HIS A 57 20.81 4.94 6.07
C HIS A 57 20.77 6.48 6.15
N PRO A 58 19.86 7.06 6.96
CA PRO A 58 19.84 8.50 7.18
C PRO A 58 21.12 8.92 7.92
N LYS A 59 21.65 10.10 7.58
CA LYS A 59 22.79 10.70 8.28
C LYS A 59 22.28 11.74 9.27
N GLY A 60 22.71 11.65 10.54
CA GLY A 60 22.43 12.65 11.58
C GLY A 60 21.48 12.18 12.69
N SER A 61 21.19 13.08 13.63
CA SER A 61 20.44 12.79 14.87
C SER A 61 18.97 12.41 14.70
N ALA A 62 18.40 12.64 13.52
CA ALA A 62 17.03 12.17 13.19
C ALA A 62 16.93 10.64 13.07
N ALA A 63 18.05 9.92 12.96
CA ALA A 63 18.08 8.45 12.89
C ALA A 63 17.56 7.78 14.17
N GLU A 64 17.78 8.42 15.33
CA GLU A 64 17.46 7.87 16.66
C GLU A 64 16.00 8.12 17.11
N GLU A 65 15.20 8.85 16.33
CA GLU A 65 13.78 9.09 16.63
C GLU A 65 13.02 7.76 16.67
N LEU A 66 12.46 7.40 17.82
CA LEU A 66 11.59 6.25 17.96
C LEU A 66 10.15 6.63 17.62
N ILE A 67 9.53 5.85 16.73
CA ILE A 67 8.16 6.04 16.28
C ILE A 67 7.34 4.84 16.76
N LYS A 68 6.23 5.09 17.44
CA LYS A 68 5.29 4.02 17.84
C LYS A 68 4.66 3.39 16.62
N GLY A 69 4.44 2.07 16.66
CA GLY A 69 3.95 1.28 15.55
C GLY A 69 2.58 1.72 15.06
N ASP A 70 1.66 2.03 15.98
CA ASP A 70 0.34 2.58 15.67
C ASP A 70 0.43 3.92 14.92
N GLU A 71 1.27 4.83 15.38
CA GLU A 71 1.54 6.11 14.73
C GLU A 71 2.23 5.93 13.38
N LEU A 72 3.19 5.01 13.30
CA LEU A 72 3.90 4.68 12.08
C LEU A 72 2.96 4.11 11.02
N LEU A 73 2.03 3.23 11.38
CA LEU A 73 1.03 2.69 10.46
C LEU A 73 0.14 3.80 9.90
N ASP A 74 -0.39 4.67 10.76
CA ASP A 74 -1.21 5.80 10.33
C ASP A 74 -0.44 6.74 9.38
N ASP A 75 0.80 7.03 9.73
CA ASP A 75 1.69 7.90 8.96
C ASP A 75 2.08 7.27 7.61
N LEU A 76 2.42 5.98 7.58
CA LEU A 76 2.70 5.22 6.37
C LEU A 76 1.48 5.17 5.44
N ARG A 77 0.27 5.03 5.98
CA ARG A 77 -0.96 5.07 5.18
C ARG A 77 -1.14 6.43 4.49
N ILE A 78 -0.85 7.52 5.19
CA ILE A 78 -0.87 8.88 4.62
C ILE A 78 0.25 9.05 3.59
N PHE A 79 1.45 8.54 3.89
CA PHE A 79 2.61 8.57 3.01
C PHE A 79 2.32 7.88 1.67
N ILE A 80 1.86 6.63 1.71
CA ILE A 80 1.49 5.81 0.55
C ILE A 80 0.39 6.50 -0.27
N SER A 81 -0.65 7.01 0.39
CA SER A 81 -1.75 7.73 -0.28
C SER A 81 -1.29 9.00 -1.00
N LYS A 82 -0.36 9.77 -0.40
CA LYS A 82 0.20 10.98 -1.00
C LYS A 82 1.17 10.67 -2.12
N LEU A 83 2.05 9.70 -1.94
CA LEU A 83 3.05 9.31 -2.93
C LEU A 83 2.37 8.67 -4.15
N SER A 84 1.46 7.72 -3.93
CA SER A 84 0.65 7.13 -5.03
C SER A 84 -0.18 8.18 -5.76
N GLY A 85 -0.75 9.17 -5.05
CA GLY A 85 -1.49 10.26 -5.70
C GLY A 85 -0.67 11.13 -6.65
N ARG A 86 0.65 11.25 -6.41
CA ARG A 86 1.59 11.95 -7.31
C ARG A 86 2.07 11.06 -8.46
N LEU A 87 2.03 9.75 -8.28
CA LEU A 87 2.43 8.73 -9.25
C LEU A 87 1.22 8.09 -9.95
N ALA A 88 0.02 8.67 -9.80
CA ALA A 88 -1.21 8.09 -10.29
C ALA A 88 -1.17 8.02 -11.82
N ARG A 89 -1.28 6.80 -12.35
CA ARG A 89 -1.34 6.51 -13.78
C ARG A 89 -2.74 6.02 -14.16
N PRO A 90 -3.08 6.09 -15.46
CA PRO A 90 -4.24 5.40 -15.99
C PRO A 90 -4.24 3.92 -15.60
N VAL A 91 -5.39 3.39 -15.20
CA VAL A 91 -5.56 1.95 -14.94
C VAL A 91 -5.25 1.11 -16.18
N ALA A 92 -5.48 1.65 -17.38
CA ALA A 92 -5.16 1.02 -18.66
C ALA A 92 -3.65 0.80 -18.89
N GLU A 93 -2.77 1.57 -18.24
CA GLU A 93 -1.31 1.43 -18.36
C GLU A 93 -0.71 0.43 -17.37
N GLN A 94 -1.54 -0.26 -16.59
CA GLN A 94 -1.11 -1.12 -15.50
C GLN A 94 -1.09 -2.57 -15.97
N SER A 95 0.02 -3.27 -15.69
CA SER A 95 0.22 -4.66 -16.09
C SER A 95 -0.63 -5.66 -15.28
N GLN A 96 -1.38 -5.18 -14.29
CA GLN A 96 -2.23 -5.99 -13.44
C GLN A 96 -3.57 -5.32 -13.21
N LYS A 97 -4.59 -6.13 -12.94
CA LYS A 97 -5.94 -5.65 -12.67
C LYS A 97 -5.96 -4.78 -11.41
N ILE A 98 -6.65 -3.65 -11.52
CA ILE A 98 -6.93 -2.73 -10.43
C ILE A 98 -8.41 -2.77 -10.16
N TYR A 99 -8.77 -2.95 -8.90
CA TYR A 99 -10.15 -2.96 -8.45
C TYR A 99 -10.49 -1.63 -7.77
N THR A 100 -11.66 -1.09 -8.05
CA THR A 100 -12.35 -0.15 -7.16
C THR A 100 -12.80 -0.86 -5.87
N ILE A 101 -13.33 -0.09 -4.90
CA ILE A 101 -13.90 -0.69 -3.68
C ILE A 101 -15.10 -1.57 -4.05
N GLU A 102 -15.93 -1.09 -4.96
CA GLU A 102 -17.15 -1.73 -5.45
C GLU A 102 -16.82 -3.03 -6.18
N GLU A 103 -15.91 -2.97 -7.16
CA GLU A 103 -15.47 -4.16 -7.91
C GLU A 103 -14.78 -5.18 -7.01
N LEU A 104 -13.98 -4.73 -6.03
CA LEU A 104 -13.31 -5.63 -5.10
C LEU A 104 -14.31 -6.33 -4.18
N ALA A 105 -15.30 -5.58 -3.68
CA ALA A 105 -16.38 -6.11 -2.85
C ALA A 105 -17.19 -7.18 -3.62
N GLU A 106 -17.57 -6.88 -4.86
CA GLU A 106 -18.26 -7.83 -5.74
C GLU A 106 -17.40 -9.06 -6.04
N THR A 107 -16.15 -8.86 -6.45
CA THR A 107 -15.21 -9.94 -6.79
C THR A 107 -14.98 -10.90 -5.63
N LEU A 108 -14.96 -10.39 -4.40
CA LEU A 108 -14.73 -11.18 -3.18
C LEU A 108 -16.04 -11.61 -2.48
N ALA A 109 -17.20 -11.27 -3.04
CA ALA A 109 -18.52 -11.50 -2.47
C ALA A 109 -18.65 -11.00 -1.01
N VAL A 110 -18.09 -9.83 -0.73
CA VAL A 110 -18.17 -9.15 0.56
C VAL A 110 -18.84 -7.78 0.41
N SER A 111 -19.29 -7.19 1.51
CA SER A 111 -19.81 -5.82 1.48
C SER A 111 -18.69 -4.80 1.29
N THR A 112 -18.99 -3.64 0.70
CA THR A 112 -18.06 -2.50 0.66
C THR A 112 -17.60 -2.08 2.07
N LYS A 113 -18.48 -2.19 3.08
CA LYS A 113 -18.13 -2.00 4.51
C LYS A 113 -17.01 -2.95 4.97
N THR A 114 -16.98 -4.18 4.47
CA THR A 114 -15.91 -5.15 4.75
C THR A 114 -14.59 -4.71 4.13
N ILE A 115 -14.62 -4.24 2.88
CA ILE A 115 -13.43 -3.67 2.23
C ILE A 115 -12.93 -2.44 3.00
N HIS A 116 -13.82 -1.54 3.43
CA HIS A 116 -13.46 -0.40 4.27
C HIS A 116 -12.78 -0.84 5.57
N ARG A 117 -13.32 -1.84 6.27
CA ARG A 117 -12.70 -2.40 7.48
C ARG A 117 -11.34 -3.03 7.17
N TRP A 118 -11.21 -3.77 6.07
CA TRP A 118 -9.92 -4.33 5.66
C TRP A 118 -8.87 -3.25 5.39
N ARG A 119 -9.26 -2.07 4.88
CA ARG A 119 -8.34 -0.93 4.72
C ARG A 119 -7.86 -0.34 6.04
N GLU A 120 -8.59 -0.57 7.13
CA GLU A 120 -8.15 -0.23 8.49
C GLU A 120 -7.26 -1.33 9.06
N GLN A 121 -7.45 -2.58 8.61
CA GLN A 121 -6.64 -3.74 8.97
C GLN A 121 -5.43 -3.97 8.04
N GLY A 122 -5.15 -3.02 7.13
CA GLY A 122 -3.95 -3.02 6.32
C GLY A 122 -4.08 -3.41 4.85
N LEU A 123 -5.29 -3.45 4.29
CA LEU A 123 -5.49 -3.45 2.85
C LEU A 123 -5.17 -2.07 2.27
N ILE A 124 -3.96 -1.94 1.73
CA ILE A 124 -3.46 -0.68 1.19
C ILE A 124 -4.11 -0.38 -0.16
N ALA A 125 -4.51 0.89 -0.34
CA ALA A 125 -5.04 1.40 -1.60
C ALA A 125 -4.10 2.46 -2.18
N ARG A 126 -3.90 2.40 -3.50
CA ARG A 126 -3.17 3.44 -4.26
C ARG A 126 -4.15 4.31 -5.02
N LYS A 127 -3.75 5.51 -5.40
CA LYS A 127 -4.54 6.34 -6.31
C LYS A 127 -4.20 6.02 -7.77
N PHE A 128 -5.23 5.83 -8.58
CA PHE A 128 -5.14 5.64 -10.02
C PHE A 128 -6.09 6.58 -10.74
N ILE A 129 -5.83 6.79 -12.04
CA ILE A 129 -6.74 7.49 -12.94
C ILE A 129 -7.58 6.41 -13.63
N PHE A 130 -8.88 6.39 -13.35
CA PHE A 130 -9.80 5.45 -14.00
C PHE A 130 -10.19 5.95 -15.40
N ASP A 131 -10.87 5.10 -16.18
CA ASP A 131 -11.21 5.39 -17.58
C ASP A 131 -12.10 6.63 -17.75
N ASP A 132 -12.81 7.03 -16.70
CA ASP A 132 -13.58 8.26 -16.64
C ASP A 132 -12.73 9.52 -16.34
N GLY A 133 -11.40 9.38 -16.34
CA GLY A 133 -10.43 10.43 -16.03
C GLY A 133 -10.36 10.80 -14.55
N LYS A 134 -11.16 10.19 -13.67
CA LYS A 134 -11.21 10.55 -12.25
C LYS A 134 -10.15 9.80 -11.46
N ARG A 135 -9.51 10.53 -10.53
CA ARG A 135 -8.56 9.95 -9.58
C ARG A 135 -9.32 9.32 -8.42
N ARG A 136 -9.24 8.00 -8.29
CA ARG A 136 -9.86 7.24 -7.19
C ARG A 136 -8.87 6.28 -6.56
N PHE A 137 -9.22 5.79 -5.37
CA PHE A 137 -8.49 4.68 -4.77
C PHE A 137 -8.78 3.40 -5.54
N GLY A 138 -7.73 2.65 -5.83
CA GLY A 138 -7.80 1.31 -6.40
C GLY A 138 -6.84 0.35 -5.69
N PHE A 139 -7.14 -0.93 -5.83
CA PHE A 139 -6.40 -2.03 -5.23
C PHE A 139 -5.79 -2.88 -6.34
N LEU A 140 -4.48 -3.03 -6.33
CA LEU A 140 -3.80 -3.93 -7.25
C LEU A 140 -4.12 -5.37 -6.84
N GLN A 141 -4.34 -6.26 -7.81
CA GLN A 141 -4.54 -7.70 -7.55
C GLN A 141 -3.45 -8.27 -6.63
N SER A 142 -2.18 -7.94 -6.90
CA SER A 142 -1.06 -8.41 -6.07
C SER A 142 -1.14 -7.95 -4.61
N THR A 143 -1.56 -6.72 -4.35
CA THR A 143 -1.76 -6.19 -3.00
C THR A 143 -2.92 -6.91 -2.28
N VAL A 144 -4.03 -7.17 -2.98
CA VAL A 144 -5.16 -7.94 -2.45
C VAL A 144 -4.71 -9.36 -2.10
N ASP A 145 -3.98 -10.02 -3.01
CA ASP A 145 -3.49 -11.38 -2.79
C ASP A 145 -2.54 -11.47 -1.60
N LYS A 146 -1.59 -10.54 -1.48
CA LYS A 146 -0.69 -10.45 -0.33
C LYS A 146 -1.48 -10.28 0.98
N PHE A 147 -2.48 -9.40 0.99
CA PHE A 147 -3.33 -9.15 2.15
C PHE A 147 -4.13 -10.40 2.56
N LEU A 148 -4.77 -11.08 1.62
CA LEU A 148 -5.53 -12.30 1.89
C LEU A 148 -4.65 -13.46 2.34
N LYS A 149 -3.42 -13.57 1.81
CA LYS A 149 -2.44 -14.56 2.25
C LYS A 149 -1.97 -14.32 3.69
N ALA A 150 -1.79 -13.06 4.07
CA ALA A 150 -1.45 -12.67 5.44
C ALA A 150 -2.63 -12.81 6.42
N ASN A 151 -3.87 -12.81 5.90
CA ASN A 151 -5.10 -12.88 6.70
C ASN A 151 -6.02 -14.03 6.26
N PRO A 152 -5.63 -15.30 6.52
CA PRO A 152 -6.34 -16.48 6.02
C PRO A 152 -7.79 -16.59 6.53
N ASP A 153 -8.09 -16.06 7.72
CA ASP A 153 -9.43 -16.03 8.30
C ASP A 153 -10.37 -15.09 7.51
N LEU A 154 -9.83 -13.95 7.05
CA LEU A 154 -10.54 -13.00 6.20
C LEU A 154 -10.75 -13.58 4.80
N ALA A 155 -9.74 -14.26 4.26
CA ALA A 155 -9.81 -14.95 2.98
C ALA A 155 -10.86 -16.07 2.98
N THR A 156 -11.07 -16.74 4.11
CA THR A 156 -12.06 -17.82 4.22
C THR A 156 -13.51 -17.32 4.07
N LYS A 157 -13.78 -16.06 4.45
CA LYS A 157 -15.07 -15.40 4.18
C LYS A 157 -15.22 -14.97 2.71
N ALA A 158 -14.12 -14.73 2.00
CA ALA A 158 -14.08 -14.42 0.56
C ALA A 158 -13.93 -15.66 -0.34
N LYS A 159 -13.73 -16.86 0.24
CA LYS A 159 -13.15 -18.05 -0.44
C LYS A 159 -14.03 -18.75 -1.47
N ARG A 160 -15.26 -18.32 -1.72
CA ARG A 160 -16.05 -18.94 -2.80
C ARG A 160 -15.47 -18.68 -4.20
N TYR A 161 -14.56 -17.71 -4.38
CA TYR A 161 -14.02 -17.34 -5.70
C TYR A 161 -12.49 -17.38 -5.90
N SER A 162 -11.67 -17.50 -4.85
CA SER A 162 -10.19 -17.60 -5.00
C SER A 162 -9.72 -18.77 -5.89
N ARG A 163 -10.56 -19.80 -6.07
CA ARG A 163 -10.29 -20.92 -6.99
C ARG A 163 -10.28 -20.50 -8.46
N MET A 164 -10.88 -19.36 -8.84
CA MET A 164 -10.87 -18.85 -10.22
C MET A 164 -9.59 -18.06 -10.53
N THR A 165 -9.07 -17.27 -9.59
CA THR A 165 -7.87 -16.45 -9.82
C THR A 165 -6.58 -17.27 -9.87
N ASP A 166 -6.49 -18.41 -9.16
CA ASP A 166 -5.35 -19.33 -9.30
C ASP A 166 -5.26 -19.93 -10.72
N LYS A 167 -6.41 -20.19 -11.36
CA LYS A 167 -6.45 -20.63 -12.77
C LYS A 167 -6.04 -19.51 -13.74
N GLN A 168 -6.38 -18.25 -13.45
CA GLN A 168 -5.97 -17.10 -14.27
C GLN A 168 -4.48 -16.76 -14.09
N LYS A 169 -3.92 -16.91 -12.89
CA LYS A 169 -2.48 -16.73 -12.62
C LYS A 169 -1.61 -17.71 -13.41
N GLN A 170 -2.07 -18.96 -13.58
CA GLN A 170 -1.35 -19.95 -14.38
C GLN A 170 -1.30 -19.64 -15.89
N GLN A 171 -2.13 -18.72 -16.39
CA GLN A 171 -2.08 -18.27 -17.79
C GLN A 171 -1.06 -17.16 -18.06
N ILE A 172 -0.65 -16.40 -17.03
CA ILE A 172 0.26 -15.25 -17.18
C ILE A 172 1.75 -15.69 -17.17
N ILE A 173 2.06 -16.90 -16.73
CA ILE A 173 3.44 -17.44 -16.67
C ILE A 173 3.85 -18.18 -17.96
N LYS A 174 3.02 -18.14 -19.02
CA LYS A 174 3.34 -18.72 -20.34
C LYS A 174 3.18 -17.70 -21.46
N GLN A 175 4.01 -16.66 -21.48
CA GLN A 175 4.39 -15.94 -22.70
C GLN A 175 5.84 -15.49 -22.60
#